data_AF-F6TS86-F1
#
_entry.id   AF-F6TS86-F1
#
_cell.length_a   1.000
_cell.length_b   1.000
_cell.length_c   1.000
_cell.angle_alpha   90.00
_cell.angle_beta   90.00
_cell.angle_gamma   90.00
#
_symmetry.space_group_name_H-M   'P 1'
#
loop_
_entity.id
_entity.type
_entity.pdbx_description
1 polymer ?
#
loop_
_entity_poly.entity_id
_entity_poly.type
_entity_poly.pdbx_seq_one_letter_code
_entity_poly.pdbx_strand_id
1 'polypeptide(L)'
;MDKTFDAEFKLPDLPISTLENTISKYLDSVRAVASDEEFENTKKICEDFLDGEGVKLHEKLQEHAKTQRNWLEKWWLDKAYLELRFPLPYMNFAGCATYQDYFWPLKEGTQLTRMAFSLHIVATFWQLLRNQQLPPHKSGAGQTLSMDQLRKPRTAFNTCRIPHRGMDELANHFKPRSDGYTPSHTVVICRGYFFKLNLINPKSEKPYTPPQIEKALQNIKDKCVARANAADGVAALTALDRDRWADIRNHLIDLSEINQKNLYEIESAIHVVSMDEEIVGQVFEVTFTGNPTQRWRDKCFNEIWGANGSYSSSCEHSAMDGMVMVLFVEFTMSVLKPCNGVWMGSADCAEFPKPEELEFRLDEQVYDAIEEGKKVHQTFDEDLQLIVPSFTKFGKLELKKLKIVPDVFIQICIQLAYIRLHGKPAATYETATTRKYFHGRTETCRTCTPELEAFCEAAKSSDNNNDPVVIELLRAAHDKGLALMRASSDGKGCDRHLFALAIVAKEQGLSLPALFSDPMFEKSGGNGKFVLSTSFVGYFNCSGGVPPMVDNGYGIFYRVNDHKLPYVVTTWKHCDVTNNKLFAAELEKAFVDVFKMFESKSQ
;
A
#
# COMPACT_ATOMS: atom_id res chain seq x y z
N MET A 1 -17.91 26.05 -1.27
CA MET A 1 -17.02 24.91 -1.58
C MET A 1 -17.83 23.66 -1.37
N ASP A 2 -17.74 22.70 -2.30
CA ASP A 2 -18.35 21.38 -2.12
C ASP A 2 -17.73 20.68 -0.91
N LYS A 3 -18.53 19.94 -0.12
CA LYS A 3 -17.98 19.16 0.99
C LYS A 3 -17.16 17.99 0.45
N THR A 4 -16.22 17.49 1.26
CA THR A 4 -15.30 16.41 0.90
C THR A 4 -15.98 15.20 0.24
N PHE A 5 -17.14 14.77 0.74
CA PHE A 5 -17.81 13.55 0.31
C PHE A 5 -19.03 13.79 -0.60
N ASP A 6 -19.38 15.04 -0.92
CA ASP A 6 -20.58 15.34 -1.72
C ASP A 6 -20.50 14.75 -3.13
N ALA A 7 -19.28 14.62 -3.67
CA ALA A 7 -19.05 14.05 -4.98
C ALA A 7 -19.12 12.51 -5.02
N GLU A 8 -18.93 11.83 -3.88
CA GLU A 8 -18.91 10.36 -3.82
C GLU A 8 -20.23 9.77 -4.34
N PHE A 9 -21.35 10.34 -3.90
CA PHE A 9 -22.69 9.91 -4.29
C PHE A 9 -23.03 10.20 -5.76
N LYS A 10 -22.19 10.97 -6.47
CA LYS A 10 -22.35 11.29 -7.90
C LYS A 10 -21.45 10.44 -8.80
N LEU A 11 -20.53 9.65 -8.23
CA LEU A 11 -19.67 8.77 -9.02
C LEU A 11 -20.50 7.66 -9.67
N PRO A 12 -20.13 7.18 -10.87
CA PRO A 12 -20.77 6.01 -11.47
C PRO A 12 -20.53 4.74 -10.64
N ASP A 13 -21.44 3.79 -10.75
CA ASP A 13 -21.31 2.47 -10.16
C ASP A 13 -20.15 1.69 -10.83
N LEU A 14 -19.55 0.74 -10.12
CA LEU A 14 -18.46 -0.08 -10.66
C LEU A 14 -19.03 -0.98 -11.78
N PRO A 15 -18.53 -0.89 -13.03
CA PRO A 15 -19.07 -1.68 -14.13
C PRO A 15 -18.69 -3.15 -14.00
N ILE A 16 -19.43 -4.01 -14.71
CA ILE A 16 -19.06 -5.40 -14.96
C ILE A 16 -18.66 -5.49 -16.44
N SER A 17 -17.46 -6.01 -16.71
CA SER A 17 -17.03 -6.32 -18.08
C SER A 17 -17.85 -7.48 -18.66
N THR A 18 -18.03 -7.55 -19.99
CA THR A 18 -18.57 -8.77 -20.60
C THR A 18 -17.63 -9.95 -20.35
N LEU A 19 -18.19 -11.15 -20.31
CA LEU A 19 -17.43 -12.37 -20.07
C LEU A 19 -16.38 -12.60 -21.18
N GLU A 20 -16.75 -12.37 -22.43
CA GLU A 20 -15.86 -12.51 -23.61
C GLU A 20 -14.67 -11.56 -23.53
N ASN A 21 -14.89 -10.29 -23.13
CA ASN A 21 -13.80 -9.34 -22.97
C ASN A 21 -12.87 -9.74 -21.82
N THR A 22 -13.42 -10.29 -20.73
CA THR A 22 -12.63 -10.78 -19.61
C THR A 22 -11.77 -11.99 -20.01
N ILE A 23 -12.35 -12.98 -20.69
CA ILE A 23 -11.63 -14.16 -21.16
C ILE A 23 -10.59 -13.81 -22.23
N SER A 24 -10.93 -12.92 -23.17
CA SER A 24 -9.97 -12.43 -24.18
C SER A 24 -8.75 -11.78 -23.54
N LYS A 25 -8.92 -10.96 -22.50
CA LYS A 25 -7.80 -10.32 -21.77
C LYS A 25 -6.99 -11.31 -20.93
N TYR A 26 -7.66 -12.28 -20.33
CA TYR A 26 -6.99 -13.36 -19.63
C TYR A 26 -6.09 -14.15 -20.60
N LEU A 27 -6.63 -14.58 -21.75
CA LEU A 27 -5.87 -15.27 -22.78
C LEU A 27 -4.71 -14.43 -23.34
N ASP A 28 -4.90 -13.13 -23.55
CA ASP A 28 -3.81 -12.21 -23.95
C ASP A 28 -2.65 -12.25 -22.95
N SER A 29 -2.94 -12.25 -21.64
CA SER A 29 -1.92 -12.37 -20.60
C SER A 29 -1.28 -13.77 -20.50
N VAL A 30 -2.06 -14.83 -20.75
CA VAL A 30 -1.55 -16.22 -20.76
C VAL A 30 -0.58 -16.40 -21.93
N ARG A 31 -0.90 -15.85 -23.11
CA ARG A 31 -0.08 -15.99 -24.31
C ARG A 31 1.35 -15.47 -24.10
N ALA A 32 1.52 -14.44 -23.28
CA ALA A 32 2.83 -13.86 -22.99
C ALA A 32 3.76 -14.79 -22.18
N VAL A 33 3.25 -15.82 -21.53
CA VAL A 33 4.03 -16.71 -20.63
C VAL A 33 3.86 -18.21 -20.95
N ALA A 34 2.98 -18.56 -21.88
CA ALA A 34 2.66 -19.93 -22.28
C ALA A 34 3.53 -20.40 -23.45
N SER A 35 3.81 -21.71 -23.49
CA SER A 35 4.12 -22.39 -24.75
C SER A 35 2.89 -22.47 -25.66
N ASP A 36 3.08 -22.81 -26.93
CA ASP A 36 1.97 -23.00 -27.86
C ASP A 36 0.99 -24.10 -27.39
N GLU A 37 1.51 -25.20 -26.85
CA GLU A 37 0.69 -26.30 -26.32
C GLU A 37 -0.10 -25.88 -25.08
N GLU A 38 0.54 -25.20 -24.13
CA GLU A 38 -0.12 -24.69 -22.92
C GLU A 38 -1.24 -23.69 -23.29
N PHE A 39 -0.97 -22.82 -24.26
CA PHE A 39 -1.93 -21.81 -24.72
C PHE A 39 -3.16 -22.44 -25.38
N GLU A 40 -2.99 -23.39 -26.30
CA GLU A 40 -4.14 -24.04 -26.97
C GLU A 40 -5.00 -24.84 -25.97
N ASN A 41 -4.38 -25.48 -24.98
CA ASN A 41 -5.12 -26.14 -23.90
C ASN A 41 -5.94 -25.12 -23.07
N THR A 42 -5.32 -24.01 -22.66
CA THR A 42 -6.00 -22.94 -21.90
C THR A 42 -7.14 -22.32 -22.71
N LYS A 43 -6.91 -22.09 -23.99
CA LYS A 43 -7.90 -21.53 -24.92
C LYS A 43 -9.13 -22.41 -25.02
N LYS A 44 -8.95 -23.74 -25.13
CA LYS A 44 -10.06 -24.68 -25.11
C LYS A 44 -10.85 -24.62 -23.79
N ILE A 45 -10.15 -24.57 -22.64
CA ILE A 45 -10.81 -24.42 -21.33
C ILE A 45 -11.62 -23.12 -21.26
N CYS A 46 -11.07 -22.03 -21.80
CA CYS A 46 -11.74 -20.74 -21.89
C CYS A 46 -12.98 -20.77 -22.80
N GLU A 47 -12.91 -21.45 -23.95
CA GLU A 47 -14.04 -21.67 -24.86
C GLU A 47 -15.14 -22.49 -24.17
N ASP A 48 -14.80 -23.60 -23.52
CA ASP A 48 -15.74 -24.42 -22.75
C ASP A 48 -16.39 -23.62 -21.60
N PHE A 49 -15.64 -22.72 -20.97
CA PHE A 49 -16.15 -21.83 -19.92
C PHE A 49 -17.13 -20.78 -20.48
N LEU A 50 -16.84 -20.21 -21.66
CA LEU A 50 -17.68 -19.24 -22.35
C LEU A 50 -18.99 -19.86 -22.86
N ASP A 51 -18.96 -21.12 -23.28
CA ASP A 51 -20.15 -21.85 -23.77
C ASP A 51 -20.91 -22.59 -22.64
N GLY A 52 -20.34 -22.62 -21.43
CA GLY A 52 -20.78 -23.46 -20.33
C GLY A 52 -21.12 -22.71 -19.05
N GLU A 53 -20.42 -23.06 -17.97
CA GLU A 53 -20.72 -22.58 -16.62
C GLU A 53 -20.41 -21.09 -16.40
N GLY A 54 -19.47 -20.52 -17.18
CA GLY A 54 -19.09 -19.12 -17.08
C GLY A 54 -20.24 -18.16 -17.32
N VAL A 55 -21.13 -18.45 -18.28
CA VAL A 55 -22.33 -17.65 -18.55
C VAL A 55 -23.23 -17.60 -17.32
N LYS A 56 -23.49 -18.77 -16.71
CA LYS A 56 -24.36 -18.87 -15.53
C LYS A 56 -23.77 -18.15 -14.32
N LEU A 57 -22.46 -18.24 -14.12
CA LEU A 57 -21.77 -17.51 -13.06
C LEU A 57 -21.81 -15.99 -13.30
N HIS A 58 -21.63 -15.57 -14.55
CA HIS A 58 -21.70 -14.17 -14.95
C HIS A 58 -23.10 -13.57 -14.75
N GLU A 59 -24.15 -14.29 -15.13
CA GLU A 59 -25.55 -13.90 -14.87
C GLU A 59 -25.83 -13.72 -13.37
N LYS A 60 -25.32 -14.65 -12.54
CA LYS A 60 -25.46 -14.54 -11.07
C LYS A 60 -24.68 -13.36 -10.49
N LEU A 61 -23.49 -13.07 -11.04
CA LEU A 61 -22.73 -11.87 -10.66
C LEU A 61 -23.49 -10.59 -11.04
N GLN A 62 -24.10 -10.55 -12.22
CA GLN A 62 -24.94 -9.42 -12.64
C GLN A 62 -26.16 -9.26 -11.71
N GLU A 63 -26.79 -10.35 -11.28
CA GLU A 63 -27.89 -10.31 -10.31
C GLU A 63 -27.44 -9.75 -8.96
N HIS A 64 -26.31 -10.22 -8.43
CA HIS A 64 -25.69 -9.67 -7.21
C HIS A 64 -25.46 -8.15 -7.32
N ALA A 65 -24.92 -7.70 -8.45
CA ALA A 65 -24.62 -6.30 -8.70
C ALA A 65 -25.85 -5.38 -8.80
N LYS A 66 -27.05 -5.89 -9.10
CA LYS A 66 -28.27 -5.05 -9.16
C LYS A 66 -28.61 -4.39 -7.83
N THR A 67 -28.13 -4.95 -6.72
CA THR A 67 -28.41 -4.45 -5.36
C THR A 67 -27.27 -3.62 -4.78
N GLN A 68 -26.17 -3.44 -5.52
CA GLN A 68 -24.94 -2.82 -5.02
C GLN A 68 -24.34 -1.87 -6.05
N ARG A 69 -23.96 -0.66 -5.61
CA ARG A 69 -23.24 0.30 -6.45
C ARG A 69 -21.80 -0.11 -6.74
N ASN A 70 -21.23 -0.95 -5.88
CA ASN A 70 -19.94 -1.58 -6.05
C ASN A 70 -20.06 -3.04 -5.63
N TRP A 71 -20.24 -3.91 -6.62
CA TRP A 71 -20.46 -5.35 -6.44
C TRP A 71 -19.23 -6.10 -5.87
N LEU A 72 -18.05 -5.48 -5.92
CA LEU A 72 -16.77 -6.07 -5.54
C LEU A 72 -16.35 -5.71 -4.10
N GLU A 73 -16.84 -4.58 -3.59
CA GLU A 73 -16.33 -3.90 -2.40
C GLU A 73 -16.15 -4.83 -1.19
N LYS A 74 -17.19 -5.60 -0.84
CA LYS A 74 -17.17 -6.50 0.31
C LYS A 74 -16.29 -7.72 0.05
N TRP A 75 -16.48 -8.37 -1.08
CA TRP A 75 -15.70 -9.56 -1.45
C TRP A 75 -14.20 -9.29 -1.53
N TRP A 76 -13.79 -8.14 -2.07
CA TRP A 76 -12.38 -7.76 -2.10
C TRP A 76 -11.82 -7.53 -0.70
N LEU A 77 -12.54 -6.80 0.16
CA LEU A 77 -12.11 -6.58 1.54
C LEU A 77 -11.97 -7.91 2.30
N ASP A 78 -12.99 -8.76 2.23
CA ASP A 78 -13.02 -10.02 2.96
C ASP A 78 -11.94 -10.98 2.44
N LYS A 79 -11.98 -11.37 1.15
CA LYS A 79 -11.14 -12.46 0.66
C LYS A 79 -9.69 -12.06 0.43
N ALA A 80 -9.43 -10.82 -0.01
CA ALA A 80 -8.07 -10.38 -0.30
C ALA A 80 -7.33 -9.87 0.94
N TYR A 81 -8.02 -9.66 2.07
CA TYR A 81 -7.38 -9.18 3.29
C TYR A 81 -7.89 -9.86 4.56
N LEU A 82 -9.18 -9.72 4.88
CA LEU A 82 -9.68 -10.07 6.22
C LEU A 82 -9.75 -11.58 6.46
N GLU A 83 -9.88 -12.43 5.45
CA GLU A 83 -9.84 -13.91 5.60
C GLU A 83 -8.41 -14.47 5.57
N LEU A 84 -7.43 -13.69 5.10
CA LEU A 84 -6.03 -14.12 5.11
C LEU A 84 -5.54 -14.26 6.56
N ARG A 85 -4.91 -15.40 6.87
CA ARG A 85 -4.51 -15.78 8.23
C ARG A 85 -3.04 -15.55 8.54
N PHE A 86 -2.20 -15.31 7.53
CA PHE A 86 -0.78 -15.08 7.74
C PHE A 86 -0.49 -13.74 8.44
N PRO A 87 0.69 -13.61 9.10
CA PRO A 87 1.04 -12.42 9.86
C PRO A 87 1.02 -11.10 9.07
N LEU A 88 0.61 -10.00 9.71
CA LEU A 88 0.55 -8.68 9.10
C LEU A 88 1.88 -8.06 8.64
N PRO A 89 3.08 -8.40 9.19
CA PRO A 89 4.34 -7.95 8.58
C PRO A 89 4.42 -8.19 7.06
N TYR A 90 3.83 -9.29 6.57
CA TYR A 90 3.79 -9.66 5.15
C TYR A 90 2.72 -8.90 4.34
N MET A 91 1.74 -8.26 5.01
CA MET A 91 0.61 -7.58 4.35
C MET A 91 0.68 -6.06 4.41
N ASN A 92 1.29 -5.52 5.46
CA ASN A 92 1.38 -4.08 5.63
C ASN A 92 2.24 -3.49 4.53
N PHE A 93 1.80 -2.35 4.00
CA PHE A 93 2.60 -1.59 3.05
C PHE A 93 3.39 -0.51 3.77
N ALA A 94 4.57 -0.23 3.24
CA ALA A 94 5.40 0.86 3.67
C ALA A 94 5.02 2.14 2.94
N GLY A 95 4.97 3.25 3.67
CA GLY A 95 4.88 4.61 3.13
C GLY A 95 5.96 5.49 3.73
N CYS A 96 6.81 6.08 2.90
CA CYS A 96 7.80 7.06 3.34
C CYS A 96 7.59 8.36 2.58
N ALA A 97 7.27 9.43 3.31
CA ALA A 97 7.32 10.76 2.72
C ALA A 97 8.77 11.19 2.54
N THR A 98 9.06 11.93 1.47
CA THR A 98 10.44 12.37 1.19
C THR A 98 10.76 13.71 1.85
N TYR A 99 10.27 13.95 3.08
CA TYR A 99 10.47 15.21 3.81
C TYR A 99 11.95 15.54 4.01
N GLN A 100 12.78 14.49 4.18
CA GLN A 100 14.23 14.62 4.33
C GLN A 100 14.95 15.19 3.10
N ASP A 101 14.37 15.09 1.91
CA ASP A 101 14.93 15.64 0.67
C ASP A 101 14.73 17.17 0.58
N TYR A 102 13.90 17.77 1.45
CA TYR A 102 13.48 19.17 1.33
C TYR A 102 13.83 20.02 2.56
N PHE A 103 13.24 19.71 3.72
CA PHE A 103 13.30 20.60 4.89
C PHE A 103 13.67 19.88 6.21
N TRP A 104 13.60 18.55 6.26
CA TRP A 104 13.95 17.76 7.45
C TRP A 104 15.08 16.75 7.19
N PRO A 105 16.29 17.20 6.79
CA PRO A 105 17.42 16.28 6.58
C PRO A 105 17.70 15.47 7.85
N LEU A 106 18.20 14.24 7.71
CA LEU A 106 18.48 13.37 8.87
C LEU A 106 19.42 14.09 9.84
N LYS A 107 18.98 14.26 11.09
CA LYS A 107 19.70 14.99 12.14
C LYS A 107 19.22 14.57 13.53
N GLU A 108 20.13 14.07 14.34
CA GLU A 108 19.85 13.78 15.75
C GLU A 108 19.37 15.01 16.53
N GLY A 109 18.60 14.77 17.59
CA GLY A 109 18.00 15.81 18.41
C GLY A 109 16.81 16.52 17.76
N THR A 110 16.37 16.12 16.56
CA THR A 110 15.22 16.71 15.87
C THR A 110 13.94 15.87 15.92
N GLN A 111 14.01 14.64 16.44
CA GLN A 111 12.89 13.69 16.50
C GLN A 111 11.63 14.32 17.10
N LEU A 112 11.70 14.87 18.31
CA LEU A 112 10.53 15.37 19.03
C LEU A 112 9.91 16.60 18.37
N THR A 113 10.74 17.55 17.94
CA THR A 113 10.27 18.77 17.25
C THR A 113 9.55 18.44 15.94
N ARG A 114 10.10 17.52 15.14
CA ARG A 114 9.49 17.10 13.85
C ARG A 114 8.23 16.27 14.07
N MET A 115 8.28 15.32 15.00
CA MET A 115 7.13 14.51 15.40
C MET A 115 6.00 15.41 15.90
N ALA A 116 6.28 16.40 16.76
CA ALA A 116 5.27 17.33 17.24
C ALA A 116 4.60 18.13 16.12
N PHE A 117 5.37 18.57 15.12
CA PHE A 117 4.81 19.28 13.96
C PHE A 117 3.98 18.34 13.08
N SER A 118 4.43 17.09 12.86
CA SER A 118 3.64 16.05 12.20
C SER A 118 2.30 15.82 12.88
N LEU A 119 2.29 15.63 14.20
CA LEU A 119 1.06 15.41 14.96
C LEU A 119 0.08 16.59 14.89
N HIS A 120 0.60 17.82 14.86
CA HIS A 120 -0.22 19.00 14.61
C HIS A 120 -0.86 18.97 13.21
N ILE A 121 -0.10 18.56 12.19
CA ILE A 121 -0.59 18.45 10.81
C ILE A 121 -1.61 17.32 10.68
N VAL A 122 -1.38 16.16 11.29
CA VAL A 122 -2.36 15.06 11.35
C VAL A 122 -3.66 15.53 12.00
N ALA A 123 -3.58 16.21 13.15
CA ALA A 123 -4.75 16.73 13.85
C ALA A 123 -5.52 17.75 12.99
N THR A 124 -4.80 18.58 12.24
CA THR A 124 -5.39 19.55 11.30
C THR A 124 -6.07 18.84 10.13
N PHE A 125 -5.41 17.87 9.51
CA PHE A 125 -5.99 17.07 8.41
C PHE A 125 -7.25 16.33 8.88
N TRP A 126 -7.16 15.66 10.03
CA TRP A 126 -8.27 14.95 10.66
C TRP A 126 -9.45 15.89 10.94
N GLN A 127 -9.18 17.12 11.42
CA GLN A 127 -10.23 18.12 11.66
C GLN A 127 -10.90 18.57 10.36
N LEU A 128 -10.11 18.85 9.31
CA LEU A 128 -10.65 19.21 7.99
C LEU A 128 -11.50 18.07 7.43
N LEU A 129 -11.03 16.82 7.54
CA LEU A 129 -11.76 15.64 7.11
C LEU A 129 -13.08 15.50 7.88
N ARG A 130 -13.04 15.66 9.20
CA ARG A 130 -14.22 15.58 10.07
C ARG A 130 -15.25 16.67 9.75
N ASN A 131 -14.79 17.87 9.43
CA ASN A 131 -15.65 18.98 9.02
C ASN A 131 -16.04 18.92 7.53
N GLN A 132 -15.57 17.92 6.78
CA GLN A 132 -15.75 17.76 5.33
C GLN A 132 -15.26 18.97 4.54
N GLN A 133 -14.14 19.55 4.96
CA GLN A 133 -13.50 20.74 4.39
C GLN A 133 -12.28 20.41 3.52
N LEU A 134 -11.93 19.13 3.37
CA LEU A 134 -10.95 18.73 2.35
C LEU A 134 -11.59 18.81 0.96
N PRO A 135 -10.92 19.40 -0.04
CA PRO A 135 -11.46 19.46 -1.38
C PRO A 135 -11.60 18.04 -1.96
N PRO A 136 -12.66 17.76 -2.76
CA PRO A 136 -12.76 16.50 -3.50
C PRO A 136 -11.52 16.29 -4.37
N HIS A 137 -10.93 15.09 -4.31
CA HIS A 137 -9.76 14.78 -5.12
C HIS A 137 -10.17 14.64 -6.60
N LYS A 138 -9.40 15.28 -7.48
CA LYS A 138 -9.53 15.17 -8.93
C LYS A 138 -8.26 14.62 -9.55
N SER A 139 -8.39 13.82 -10.60
CA SER A 139 -7.25 13.40 -11.41
C SER A 139 -6.62 14.61 -12.14
N GLY A 140 -5.44 14.41 -12.73
CA GLY A 140 -4.81 15.44 -13.58
C GLY A 140 -5.66 15.88 -14.78
N ALA A 141 -6.65 15.07 -15.19
CA ALA A 141 -7.62 15.40 -16.23
C ALA A 141 -8.90 16.06 -15.69
N GLY A 142 -8.98 16.34 -14.38
CA GLY A 142 -10.12 16.99 -13.74
C GLY A 142 -11.27 16.04 -13.36
N GLN A 143 -11.15 14.73 -13.62
CA GLN A 143 -12.14 13.72 -13.21
C GLN A 143 -12.18 13.62 -11.69
N THR A 144 -13.36 13.73 -11.09
CA THR A 144 -13.52 13.53 -9.65
C THR A 144 -13.31 12.07 -9.28
N LEU A 145 -12.62 11.84 -8.17
CA LEU A 145 -12.24 10.52 -7.67
C LEU A 145 -12.90 10.27 -6.31
N SER A 146 -13.14 9.00 -6.02
CA SER A 146 -13.67 8.50 -4.78
C SER A 146 -12.76 8.89 -3.62
N MET A 147 -13.42 9.36 -2.56
CA MET A 147 -12.85 9.73 -1.27
C MET A 147 -13.35 8.77 -0.18
N ASP A 148 -14.00 7.64 -0.53
CA ASP A 148 -14.49 6.61 0.40
C ASP A 148 -13.39 6.11 1.33
N GLN A 149 -12.16 5.94 0.83
CA GLN A 149 -11.02 5.49 1.66
C GLN A 149 -10.56 6.53 2.71
N LEU A 150 -11.28 7.64 2.86
CA LEU A 150 -11.15 8.62 3.95
C LEU A 150 -12.44 8.71 4.79
N ARG A 151 -13.41 7.79 4.62
CA ARG A 151 -14.70 7.75 5.31
C ARG A 151 -15.07 6.32 5.73
N LYS A 152 -15.94 6.16 6.74
CA LYS A 152 -16.55 4.86 7.04
C LYS A 152 -17.16 4.22 5.76
N PRO A 153 -16.93 2.92 5.50
CA PRO A 153 -16.32 1.90 6.37
C PRO A 153 -14.78 1.90 6.42
N ARG A 154 -14.09 2.68 5.57
CA ARG A 154 -12.65 2.57 5.33
C ARG A 154 -11.93 3.91 5.44
N THR A 155 -11.12 4.11 6.47
CA THR A 155 -10.25 5.29 6.53
C THR A 155 -8.93 4.98 7.21
N ALA A 156 -7.88 5.73 6.86
CA ALA A 156 -6.59 5.66 7.54
C ALA A 156 -6.71 6.02 9.03
N PHE A 157 -7.68 6.87 9.38
CA PHE A 157 -7.80 7.46 10.70
C PHE A 157 -8.85 6.76 11.58
N ASN A 158 -8.61 6.68 12.89
CA ASN A 158 -9.54 6.05 13.85
C ASN A 158 -9.96 4.64 13.46
N THR A 159 -9.10 3.92 12.74
CA THR A 159 -9.41 2.59 12.21
C THR A 159 -8.30 1.63 12.58
N CYS A 160 -8.70 0.41 12.94
CA CYS A 160 -7.83 -0.68 13.32
C CYS A 160 -8.43 -1.98 12.81
N ARG A 161 -7.58 -2.89 12.33
CA ARG A 161 -7.98 -4.27 12.07
C ARG A 161 -8.04 -5.02 13.39
N ILE A 162 -9.12 -5.75 13.62
CA ILE A 162 -9.36 -6.52 14.84
C ILE A 162 -9.24 -8.01 14.48
N PRO A 163 -8.33 -8.77 15.10
CA PRO A 163 -8.19 -10.19 14.81
C PRO A 163 -9.40 -10.96 15.33
N HIS A 164 -9.94 -11.84 14.50
CA HIS A 164 -10.91 -12.86 14.89
C HIS A 164 -10.56 -14.16 14.19
N ARG A 165 -10.93 -15.31 14.78
CA ARG A 165 -10.67 -16.59 14.13
C ARG A 165 -11.37 -16.68 12.77
N GLY A 166 -10.64 -17.11 11.74
CA GLY A 166 -11.14 -17.33 10.39
C GLY A 166 -11.35 -16.08 9.55
N MET A 167 -11.77 -14.95 10.12
CA MET A 167 -11.94 -13.69 9.40
C MET A 167 -11.89 -12.49 10.34
N ASP A 168 -10.92 -11.60 10.12
CA ASP A 168 -10.74 -10.37 10.90
C ASP A 168 -11.86 -9.36 10.62
N GLU A 169 -11.93 -8.31 11.43
CA GLU A 169 -12.85 -7.18 11.24
C GLU A 169 -12.07 -5.89 11.03
N LEU A 170 -12.57 -5.00 10.16
CA LEU A 170 -12.06 -3.64 10.09
C LEU A 170 -12.91 -2.69 10.96
N ALA A 171 -12.45 -2.41 12.17
CA ALA A 171 -13.14 -1.53 13.11
C ALA A 171 -12.84 -0.07 12.81
N ASN A 172 -13.88 0.67 12.40
CA ASN A 172 -13.81 2.09 12.05
C ASN A 172 -14.59 2.95 13.06
N HIS A 173 -13.88 3.83 13.75
CA HIS A 173 -14.43 4.77 14.72
C HIS A 173 -14.52 6.21 14.18
N PHE A 174 -14.10 6.46 12.95
CA PHE A 174 -14.18 7.77 12.32
C PHE A 174 -15.61 8.10 11.89
N LYS A 175 -16.08 9.28 12.31
CA LYS A 175 -17.33 9.88 11.85
C LYS A 175 -17.11 11.34 11.47
N PRO A 176 -17.64 11.81 10.32
CA PRO A 176 -17.82 13.24 10.07
C PRO A 176 -18.56 13.91 11.24
N ARG A 177 -18.35 15.21 11.45
CA ARG A 177 -19.01 15.97 12.53
C ARG A 177 -20.54 15.89 12.44
N SER A 178 -21.08 15.81 11.23
CA SER A 178 -22.51 15.61 10.96
C SER A 178 -23.04 14.25 11.43
N ASP A 179 -22.16 13.25 11.55
CA ASP A 179 -22.53 11.84 11.77
C ASP A 179 -22.27 11.40 13.23
N GLY A 180 -21.60 12.25 14.03
CA GLY A 180 -21.50 12.09 15.49
C GLY A 180 -20.12 12.34 16.08
N TYR A 181 -19.91 11.75 17.27
CA TYR A 181 -18.63 11.79 17.98
C TYR A 181 -17.58 10.87 17.32
N THR A 182 -16.33 11.34 17.33
CA THR A 182 -15.13 10.63 16.88
C THR A 182 -14.02 10.91 17.89
N PRO A 183 -13.30 9.89 18.38
CA PRO A 183 -12.16 10.08 19.27
C PRO A 183 -11.06 10.94 18.63
N SER A 184 -10.45 11.82 19.42
CA SER A 184 -9.50 12.84 18.95
C SER A 184 -8.08 12.67 19.50
N HIS A 185 -7.78 11.50 20.07
CA HIS A 185 -6.48 11.19 20.62
C HIS A 185 -5.61 10.40 19.64
N THR A 186 -4.30 10.47 19.82
CA THR A 186 -3.32 9.53 19.26
C THR A 186 -2.77 8.65 20.38
N VAL A 187 -2.18 7.52 20.02
CA VAL A 187 -1.40 6.69 20.94
C VAL A 187 0.07 6.69 20.50
N VAL A 188 0.95 7.08 21.41
CA VAL A 188 2.40 7.05 21.24
C VAL A 188 2.96 5.81 21.90
N ILE A 189 3.75 5.04 21.16
CA ILE A 189 4.55 3.94 21.69
C ILE A 189 5.99 4.45 21.83
N CYS A 190 6.56 4.33 23.02
CA CYS A 190 7.95 4.69 23.31
C CYS A 190 8.55 3.62 24.23
N ARG A 191 9.61 2.94 23.80
CA ARG A 191 10.24 1.84 24.56
C ARG A 191 9.24 0.72 24.91
N GLY A 192 8.27 0.49 24.02
CA GLY A 192 7.18 -0.47 24.20
C GLY A 192 6.05 -0.05 25.15
N TYR A 193 6.18 1.12 25.80
CA TYR A 193 5.11 1.69 26.65
C TYR A 193 4.16 2.54 25.81
N PHE A 194 2.87 2.48 26.13
CA PHE A 194 1.81 3.16 25.39
C PHE A 194 1.31 4.39 26.14
N PHE A 195 1.13 5.50 25.43
CA PHE A 195 0.64 6.76 25.98
C PHE A 195 -0.43 7.38 25.10
N LYS A 196 -1.57 7.71 25.69
CA LYS A 196 -2.66 8.44 25.06
C LYS A 196 -2.42 9.95 25.15
N LEU A 197 -2.56 10.63 24.00
CA LEU A 197 -2.43 12.08 23.85
C LEU A 197 -3.64 12.64 23.10
N ASN A 198 -4.40 13.56 23.69
CA ASN A 198 -5.41 14.31 22.96
C ASN A 198 -4.75 15.35 22.06
N LEU A 199 -4.99 15.28 20.74
CA LEU A 199 -4.40 16.24 19.80
C LEU A 199 -5.28 17.48 19.57
N ILE A 200 -6.55 17.41 19.98
CA ILE A 200 -7.51 18.50 19.90
C ILE A 200 -7.79 19.02 21.29
N ASN A 201 -7.70 20.35 21.46
CA ASN A 201 -8.09 21.00 22.69
C ASN A 201 -9.62 21.00 22.81
N PRO A 202 -10.20 20.37 23.86
CA PRO A 202 -11.65 20.22 23.98
C PRO A 202 -12.39 21.54 24.23
N LYS A 203 -11.70 22.61 24.69
CA LYS A 203 -12.30 23.92 24.92
C LYS A 203 -12.35 24.78 23.66
N SER A 204 -11.26 24.81 22.91
CA SER A 204 -11.17 25.63 21.68
C SER A 204 -11.62 24.88 20.43
N GLU A 205 -11.77 23.55 20.51
CA GLU A 205 -11.92 22.63 19.38
C GLU A 205 -10.80 22.80 18.34
N LYS A 206 -9.61 23.27 18.71
CA LYS A 206 -8.48 23.42 17.78
C LYS A 206 -7.37 22.42 18.08
N PRO A 207 -6.57 22.01 17.07
CA PRO A 207 -5.34 21.27 17.31
C PRO A 207 -4.42 22.00 18.30
N TYR A 208 -3.78 21.25 19.20
CA TYR A 208 -2.69 21.79 20.02
C TYR A 208 -1.51 22.21 19.13
N THR A 209 -0.74 23.22 19.57
CA THR A 209 0.42 23.72 18.80
C THR A 209 1.59 22.74 18.88
N PRO A 210 2.52 22.75 17.89
CA PRO A 210 3.72 21.92 17.97
C PRO A 210 4.53 22.11 19.27
N PRO A 211 4.77 23.32 19.81
CA PRO A 211 5.46 23.48 21.10
C PRO A 211 4.75 22.79 22.28
N GLN A 212 3.41 22.80 22.31
CA GLN A 212 2.65 22.10 23.35
C GLN A 212 2.78 20.58 23.25
N ILE A 213 2.69 20.06 22.02
CA ILE A 213 2.83 18.63 21.74
C ILE A 213 4.26 18.17 22.04
N GLU A 214 5.28 18.93 21.63
CA GLU A 214 6.69 18.62 21.87
C GLU A 214 7.00 18.46 23.36
N LYS A 215 6.47 19.36 24.21
CA LYS A 215 6.59 19.23 25.67
C LYS A 215 5.97 17.95 26.20
N ALA A 216 4.82 17.53 25.66
CA ALA A 216 4.17 16.27 26.05
C ALA A 216 4.99 15.05 25.61
N LEU A 217 5.56 15.08 24.42
CA LEU A 217 6.44 14.04 23.89
C LEU A 217 7.76 13.95 24.69
N GLN A 218 8.34 15.09 25.08
CA GLN A 218 9.52 15.13 25.95
C GLN A 218 9.22 14.47 27.30
N ASN A 219 8.08 14.78 27.92
CA ASN A 219 7.67 14.13 29.17
C ASN A 219 7.52 12.61 29.04
N ILE A 220 6.98 12.12 27.91
CA ILE A 220 6.90 10.68 27.62
C ILE A 220 8.31 10.09 27.53
N LYS A 221 9.18 10.71 26.72
CA LYS A 221 10.56 10.25 26.52
C LYS A 221 11.32 10.18 27.83
N ASP A 222 11.28 11.25 28.63
CA ASP A 222 11.96 11.32 29.93
C ASP A 222 11.45 10.24 30.88
N LYS A 223 10.12 10.02 30.93
CA LYS A 223 9.52 8.97 31.75
C LYS A 223 9.99 7.57 31.34
N CYS A 224 10.07 7.30 30.03
CA CYS A 224 10.52 6.01 29.52
C CYS A 224 12.03 5.79 29.70
N VAL A 225 12.85 6.83 29.52
CA VAL A 225 14.31 6.77 29.72
C VAL A 225 14.68 6.62 31.20
N ALA A 226 13.87 7.18 32.11
CA ALA A 226 14.08 7.00 33.55
C ALA A 226 13.82 5.57 34.05
N ARG A 227 13.20 4.70 33.24
CA ARG A 227 12.97 3.29 33.58
C ARG A 227 14.19 2.44 33.22
N ALA A 228 14.55 1.52 34.12
CA ALA A 228 15.69 0.62 33.91
C ALA A 228 15.51 -0.27 32.67
N ASN A 229 14.29 -0.77 32.44
CA ASN A 229 13.97 -1.70 31.36
C ASN A 229 12.92 -1.12 30.41
N ALA A 230 12.99 -1.53 29.14
CA ALA A 230 11.88 -1.36 28.20
C ALA A 230 10.64 -2.15 28.67
N ALA A 231 9.48 -1.82 28.12
CA ALA A 231 8.25 -2.54 28.42
C ALA A 231 8.31 -3.98 27.89
N ASP A 232 7.39 -4.81 28.38
CA ASP A 232 7.28 -6.22 28.00
C ASP A 232 7.07 -6.40 26.49
N GLY A 233 6.34 -5.47 25.86
CA GLY A 233 6.24 -5.36 24.40
C GLY A 233 4.95 -5.89 23.80
N VAL A 234 3.80 -5.57 24.40
CA VAL A 234 2.44 -5.97 23.95
C VAL A 234 2.20 -5.72 22.46
N ALA A 235 2.78 -4.66 21.88
CA ALA A 235 2.64 -4.36 20.45
C ALA A 235 3.12 -5.51 19.54
N ALA A 236 4.11 -6.30 19.99
CA ALA A 236 4.65 -7.42 19.23
C ALA A 236 3.63 -8.53 18.97
N LEU A 237 2.55 -8.60 19.77
CA LEU A 237 1.45 -9.54 19.54
C LEU A 237 0.76 -9.32 18.19
N THR A 238 0.77 -8.08 17.66
CA THR A 238 0.21 -7.77 16.33
C THR A 238 1.01 -8.36 15.16
N ALA A 239 2.18 -8.96 15.43
CA ALA A 239 2.98 -9.70 14.47
C ALA A 239 2.69 -11.21 14.45
N LEU A 240 1.85 -11.72 15.35
CA LEU A 240 1.45 -13.13 15.33
C LEU A 240 0.59 -13.46 14.09
N ASP A 241 0.46 -14.76 13.80
CA ASP A 241 -0.58 -15.28 12.92
C ASP A 241 -1.97 -14.77 13.38
N ARG A 242 -2.88 -14.53 12.44
CA ARG A 242 -4.13 -13.82 12.74
C ARG A 242 -5.05 -14.59 13.70
N ASP A 243 -5.11 -15.92 13.59
CA ASP A 243 -5.93 -16.72 14.50
C ASP A 243 -5.28 -16.81 15.88
N ARG A 244 -3.94 -16.93 15.93
CA ARG A 244 -3.19 -16.90 17.20
C ARG A 244 -3.32 -15.56 17.90
N TRP A 245 -3.27 -14.46 17.16
CA TRP A 245 -3.49 -13.12 17.70
C TRP A 245 -4.92 -12.96 18.21
N ALA A 246 -5.91 -13.48 17.49
CA ALA A 246 -7.31 -13.45 17.95
C ALA A 246 -7.47 -14.13 19.32
N ASP A 247 -6.89 -15.32 19.49
CA ASP A 247 -6.96 -16.07 20.75
C ASP A 247 -6.28 -15.31 21.91
N ILE A 248 -5.09 -14.75 21.68
CA ILE A 248 -4.35 -14.00 22.70
C ILE A 248 -5.02 -12.65 23.01
N ARG A 249 -5.61 -11.98 22.01
CA ARG A 249 -6.36 -10.73 22.22
C ARG A 249 -7.59 -10.96 23.10
N ASN A 250 -8.33 -12.04 22.87
CA ASN A 250 -9.48 -12.40 23.70
C ASN A 250 -9.04 -12.72 25.14
N HIS A 251 -7.97 -13.48 25.31
CA HIS A 251 -7.38 -13.72 26.63
C HIS A 251 -6.96 -12.43 27.34
N LEU A 252 -6.31 -11.50 26.64
CA LEU A 252 -5.96 -10.17 27.16
C LEU A 252 -7.18 -9.41 27.69
N ILE A 253 -8.32 -9.48 26.98
CA ILE A 253 -9.58 -8.86 27.39
C ILE A 253 -10.12 -9.53 28.66
N ASP A 254 -10.14 -10.86 28.70
CA ASP A 254 -10.66 -11.65 29.83
C ASP A 254 -9.82 -11.48 31.11
N LEU A 255 -8.51 -11.23 30.97
CA LEU A 255 -7.61 -10.99 32.10
C LEU A 255 -7.94 -9.70 32.88
N SER A 256 -8.44 -8.66 32.22
CA SER A 256 -8.66 -7.35 32.87
C SER A 256 -9.50 -6.39 32.04
N GLU A 257 -10.50 -5.76 32.66
CA GLU A 257 -11.25 -4.64 32.07
C GLU A 257 -10.33 -3.47 31.66
N ILE A 258 -9.18 -3.31 32.34
CA ILE A 258 -8.18 -2.28 31.98
C ILE A 258 -7.57 -2.59 30.61
N ASN A 259 -7.28 -3.87 30.30
CA ASN A 259 -6.75 -4.26 29.00
C ASN A 259 -7.77 -4.01 27.90
N GLN A 260 -9.04 -4.36 28.14
CA GLN A 260 -10.13 -4.09 27.20
C GLN A 260 -10.23 -2.58 26.90
N LYS A 261 -10.20 -1.74 27.95
CA LYS A 261 -10.19 -0.28 27.79
C LYS A 261 -8.96 0.17 26.98
N ASN A 262 -7.76 -0.30 27.32
CA ASN A 262 -6.53 0.10 26.63
C ASN A 262 -6.51 -0.30 25.16
N LEU A 263 -6.98 -1.51 24.83
CA LEU A 263 -7.16 -1.95 23.44
C LEU A 263 -8.09 -1.02 22.68
N TYR A 264 -9.26 -0.68 23.26
CA TYR A 264 -10.18 0.29 22.67
C TYR A 264 -9.52 1.66 22.44
N GLU A 265 -8.70 2.14 23.39
CA GLU A 265 -7.98 3.40 23.23
C GLU A 265 -7.00 3.34 22.05
N ILE A 266 -6.29 2.23 21.83
CA ILE A 266 -5.41 2.05 20.66
C ILE A 266 -6.22 1.94 19.37
N GLU A 267 -7.25 1.10 19.36
CA GLU A 267 -8.09 0.80 18.19
C GLU A 267 -8.84 2.04 17.69
N SER A 268 -9.30 2.88 18.62
CA SER A 268 -10.08 4.08 18.33
C SER A 268 -9.26 5.36 18.12
N ALA A 269 -7.95 5.36 18.42
CA ALA A 269 -7.05 6.49 18.22
C ALA A 269 -7.00 6.98 16.76
N ILE A 270 -6.80 8.27 16.52
CA ILE A 270 -6.62 8.86 15.17
C ILE A 270 -5.59 8.06 14.37
N HIS A 271 -4.44 7.77 14.97
CA HIS A 271 -3.37 6.92 14.43
C HIS A 271 -2.50 6.45 15.62
N VAL A 272 -1.51 5.61 15.34
CA VAL A 272 -0.47 5.22 16.30
C VAL A 272 0.85 5.85 15.88
N VAL A 273 1.70 6.21 16.84
CA VAL A 273 3.01 6.83 16.58
C VAL A 273 4.09 6.08 17.34
N SER A 274 5.10 5.60 16.63
CA SER A 274 6.26 4.92 17.20
C SER A 274 7.42 5.91 17.36
N MET A 275 7.82 6.16 18.60
CA MET A 275 9.01 6.96 18.94
C MET A 275 10.22 6.03 19.04
N ASP A 276 10.74 5.63 17.87
CA ASP A 276 11.83 4.67 17.76
C ASP A 276 13.16 5.28 18.20
N GLU A 277 13.96 4.50 18.93
CA GLU A 277 15.30 4.91 19.36
C GLU A 277 16.38 4.59 18.32
N GLU A 278 16.03 3.81 17.29
CA GLU A 278 16.96 3.41 16.24
C GLU A 278 17.29 4.58 15.31
N ILE A 279 18.58 4.70 14.97
CA ILE A 279 19.08 5.61 13.94
C ILE A 279 19.18 4.80 12.66
N VAL A 280 18.28 5.06 11.72
CA VAL A 280 18.24 4.31 10.45
C VAL A 280 18.76 5.19 9.31
N GLY A 281 19.71 4.65 8.54
CA GLY A 281 20.26 5.29 7.34
C GLY A 281 19.33 5.17 6.13
N GLN A 282 18.65 4.04 5.99
CA GLN A 282 17.65 3.80 4.94
C GLN A 282 16.24 3.81 5.54
N VAL A 283 15.64 5.00 5.59
CA VAL A 283 14.33 5.27 6.24
C VAL A 283 13.20 4.34 5.78
N PHE A 284 13.28 3.81 4.56
CA PHE A 284 12.26 2.90 4.05
C PHE A 284 12.30 1.51 4.72
N GLU A 285 13.48 1.05 5.13
CA GLU A 285 13.71 -0.28 5.74
C GLU A 285 12.96 -0.41 7.06
N VAL A 286 13.11 0.59 7.95
CA VAL A 286 12.48 0.65 9.29
C VAL A 286 10.96 0.54 9.26
N THR A 287 10.34 0.70 8.09
CA THR A 287 8.89 0.56 7.92
C THR A 287 8.42 -0.88 7.97
N PHE A 288 9.22 -1.77 7.39
CA PHE A 288 8.99 -3.21 7.40
C PHE A 288 9.65 -3.84 8.62
N THR A 289 10.91 -3.44 8.84
CA THR A 289 11.83 -3.95 9.86
C THR A 289 11.77 -3.13 11.15
N GLY A 290 12.67 -3.39 12.09
CA GLY A 290 12.82 -2.61 13.33
C GLY A 290 12.00 -3.17 14.48
N ASN A 291 12.04 -2.52 15.63
CA ASN A 291 11.57 -3.13 16.87
C ASN A 291 10.04 -3.41 16.91
N PRO A 292 9.59 -4.69 16.93
CA PRO A 292 8.16 -5.04 16.90
C PRO A 292 7.41 -4.61 18.16
N THR A 293 8.11 -4.38 19.27
CA THR A 293 7.50 -3.87 20.51
C THR A 293 7.04 -2.42 20.38
N GLN A 294 7.42 -1.73 19.31
CA GLN A 294 7.03 -0.36 19.02
C GLN A 294 6.04 -0.25 17.85
N ARG A 295 5.52 -1.35 17.29
CA ARG A 295 4.65 -1.33 16.11
C ARG A 295 3.28 -1.92 16.42
N TRP A 296 2.22 -1.16 16.17
CA TRP A 296 0.86 -1.69 16.23
C TRP A 296 0.37 -1.97 14.80
N ARG A 297 0.70 -3.16 14.28
CA ARG A 297 0.56 -3.48 12.85
C ARG A 297 -0.89 -3.52 12.37
N ASP A 298 -1.81 -3.77 13.30
CA ASP A 298 -3.25 -3.70 13.07
C ASP A 298 -3.75 -2.27 12.78
N LYS A 299 -3.00 -1.24 13.18
CA LYS A 299 -3.42 0.15 12.98
C LYS A 299 -3.30 0.51 11.50
N CYS A 300 -4.37 1.08 10.95
CA CYS A 300 -4.37 1.46 9.53
C CYS A 300 -3.32 2.52 9.21
N PHE A 301 -2.99 3.39 10.17
CA PHE A 301 -1.90 4.34 10.06
C PHE A 301 -1.03 4.32 11.32
N ASN A 302 0.20 3.82 11.18
CA ASN A 302 1.24 3.88 12.21
C ASN A 302 2.40 4.76 11.70
N GLU A 303 2.55 5.96 12.23
CA GLU A 303 3.73 6.82 11.99
C GLU A 303 4.95 6.29 12.75
N ILE A 304 6.14 6.35 12.16
CA ILE A 304 7.39 5.86 12.75
C ILE A 304 8.42 6.99 12.68
N TRP A 305 8.97 7.36 13.84
CA TRP A 305 9.94 8.45 13.98
C TRP A 305 11.24 7.94 14.59
N GLY A 306 12.31 7.90 13.80
CA GLY A 306 13.64 7.50 14.28
C GLY A 306 14.34 8.60 15.09
N ALA A 307 15.35 8.23 15.86
CA ALA A 307 16.08 9.15 16.75
C ALA A 307 16.81 10.29 15.99
N ASN A 308 17.16 10.06 14.72
CA ASN A 308 17.73 11.06 13.81
C ASN A 308 16.66 11.92 13.09
N GLY A 309 15.41 11.87 13.54
CA GLY A 309 14.30 12.61 12.95
C GLY A 309 13.90 12.14 11.56
N SER A 310 14.19 10.87 11.22
CA SER A 310 13.62 10.18 10.06
C SER A 310 12.13 9.94 10.26
N TYR A 311 11.38 9.93 9.15
CA TYR A 311 9.94 9.66 9.13
C TYR A 311 9.63 8.52 8.18
N SER A 312 8.89 7.54 8.68
CA SER A 312 8.21 6.55 7.83
C SER A 312 6.83 6.19 8.39
N SER A 313 6.11 5.32 7.71
CA SER A 313 4.80 4.84 8.14
C SER A 313 4.48 3.43 7.67
N SER A 314 4.02 2.58 8.57
CA SER A 314 3.46 1.28 8.25
C SER A 314 1.94 1.37 8.21
N CYS A 315 1.32 0.80 7.19
CA CYS A 315 -0.10 0.93 6.95
C CYS A 315 -0.77 -0.43 6.72
N GLU A 316 -1.88 -0.66 7.42
CA GLU A 316 -2.71 -1.86 7.21
C GLU A 316 -3.51 -1.72 5.91
N HIS A 317 -3.34 -2.68 5.00
CA HIS A 317 -3.75 -2.54 3.60
C HIS A 317 -5.23 -2.85 3.33
N SER A 318 -5.93 -3.51 4.27
CA SER A 318 -7.36 -3.78 4.13
C SER A 318 -8.19 -2.50 4.12
N ALA A 319 -7.76 -1.49 4.89
CA ALA A 319 -8.47 -0.23 5.04
C ALA A 319 -8.27 0.75 3.88
N MET A 320 -7.10 0.73 3.23
CA MET A 320 -6.75 1.73 2.24
C MET A 320 -5.69 1.26 1.24
N ASP A 321 -5.64 1.96 0.11
CA ASP A 321 -4.57 1.93 -0.87
C ASP A 321 -3.58 3.08 -0.63
N GLY A 322 -2.37 2.97 -1.20
CA GLY A 322 -1.30 3.97 -1.03
C GLY A 322 -1.68 5.40 -1.44
N MET A 323 -2.72 5.58 -2.27
CA MET A 323 -3.21 6.91 -2.66
C MET A 323 -3.75 7.75 -1.49
N VAL A 324 -4.22 7.11 -0.41
CA VAL A 324 -4.62 7.83 0.81
C VAL A 324 -3.40 8.45 1.48
N MET A 325 -2.30 7.71 1.57
CA MET A 325 -1.04 8.23 2.11
C MET A 325 -0.46 9.32 1.22
N VAL A 326 -0.54 9.17 -0.11
CA VAL A 326 -0.13 10.22 -1.05
C VAL A 326 -0.89 11.52 -0.81
N LEU A 327 -2.22 11.47 -0.61
CA LEU A 327 -3.03 12.64 -0.30
C LEU A 327 -2.61 13.32 1.00
N PHE A 328 -2.37 12.53 2.05
CA PHE A 328 -1.91 13.03 3.34
C PHE A 328 -0.51 13.67 3.25
N VAL A 329 0.41 13.04 2.52
CA VAL A 329 1.77 13.56 2.31
C VAL A 329 1.74 14.87 1.52
N GLU A 330 0.92 14.98 0.47
CA GLU A 330 0.81 16.24 -0.29
C GLU A 330 0.19 17.36 0.55
N PHE A 331 -0.80 17.06 1.39
CA PHE A 331 -1.29 18.03 2.39
C PHE A 331 -0.18 18.48 3.32
N THR A 332 0.57 17.54 3.89
CA THR A 332 1.70 17.83 4.78
C THR A 332 2.76 18.69 4.11
N MET A 333 3.11 18.38 2.86
CA MET A 333 4.03 19.18 2.05
C MET A 333 3.52 20.60 1.79
N SER A 334 2.20 20.77 1.59
CA SER A 334 1.58 22.09 1.40
C SER A 334 1.67 22.97 2.66
N VAL A 335 1.73 22.36 3.85
CA VAL A 335 1.90 23.05 5.13
C VAL A 335 3.38 23.33 5.42
N LEU A 336 4.27 22.36 5.18
CA LEU A 336 5.67 22.46 5.57
C LEU A 336 6.54 23.28 4.61
N LYS A 337 6.28 23.24 3.30
CA LYS A 337 7.09 23.97 2.31
C LYS A 337 7.11 25.49 2.56
N PRO A 338 5.97 26.18 2.77
CA PRO A 338 5.96 27.63 2.97
C PRO A 338 6.74 28.10 4.20
N CYS A 339 6.87 27.26 5.22
CA CYS A 339 7.58 27.57 6.46
C CYS A 339 8.94 26.86 6.58
N ASN A 340 9.43 26.26 5.49
CA ASN A 340 10.68 25.49 5.46
C ASN A 340 10.79 24.44 6.58
N GLY A 341 9.68 23.76 6.89
CA GLY A 341 9.62 22.73 7.94
C GLY A 341 9.73 23.25 9.37
N VAL A 342 9.63 24.57 9.60
CA VAL A 342 9.73 25.21 10.92
C VAL A 342 8.37 25.76 11.34
N TRP A 343 7.99 25.56 12.59
CA TRP A 343 6.76 26.15 13.13
C TRP A 343 6.89 27.66 13.26
N MET A 344 5.99 28.40 12.62
CA MET A 344 5.98 29.88 12.61
C MET A 344 4.82 30.49 13.42
N GLY A 345 4.01 29.65 14.08
CA GLY A 345 2.90 30.11 14.90
C GLY A 345 3.34 30.46 16.33
N SER A 346 2.36 30.52 17.24
CA SER A 346 2.64 30.85 18.65
C SER A 346 3.63 29.88 19.27
N ALA A 347 4.65 30.41 19.96
CA ALA A 347 5.56 29.66 20.81
C ALA A 347 4.97 29.33 22.19
N ASP A 348 3.72 29.73 22.43
CA ASP A 348 3.03 29.45 23.69
C ASP A 348 2.96 27.94 23.94
N CYS A 349 3.48 27.54 25.10
CA CYS A 349 3.52 26.18 25.61
C CYS A 349 2.62 26.02 26.85
N ALA A 350 1.60 26.89 27.00
CA ALA A 350 0.54 26.79 28.00
C ALA A 350 -0.02 25.36 28.08
N GLU A 351 -0.58 25.01 29.25
CA GLU A 351 -0.82 23.64 29.70
C GLU A 351 -1.38 22.69 28.61
N PHE A 352 -0.59 21.65 28.31
CA PHE A 352 -1.01 20.47 27.57
C PHE A 352 -1.45 19.40 28.59
N PRO A 353 -2.59 18.69 28.38
CA PRO A 353 -3.04 17.64 29.28
C PRO A 353 -1.96 16.57 29.48
N LYS A 354 -1.78 16.11 30.72
CA LYS A 354 -0.77 15.08 31.02
C LYS A 354 -1.06 13.81 30.18
N PRO A 355 -0.05 13.21 29.52
CA PRO A 355 -0.22 11.95 28.81
C PRO A 355 -0.73 10.85 29.77
N GLU A 356 -1.75 10.10 29.35
CA GLU A 356 -2.26 8.94 30.09
C GLU A 356 -1.50 7.69 29.64
N GLU A 357 -0.82 7.00 30.56
CA GLU A 357 -0.16 5.73 30.26
C GLU A 357 -1.18 4.60 30.21
N LEU A 358 -1.10 3.76 29.18
CA LEU A 358 -1.97 2.59 28.99
C LEU A 358 -1.24 1.35 29.49
N GLU A 359 -1.39 1.06 30.79
CA GLU A 359 -0.75 -0.08 31.45
C GLU A 359 -1.55 -1.38 31.24
N PHE A 360 -0.92 -2.38 30.64
CA PHE A 360 -1.53 -3.70 30.47
C PHE A 360 -1.27 -4.61 31.68
N ARG A 361 -2.26 -5.45 32.00
CA ARG A 361 -2.14 -6.56 32.97
C ARG A 361 -1.84 -7.84 32.18
N LEU A 362 -0.69 -8.44 32.44
CA LEU A 362 -0.17 -9.57 31.69
C LEU A 362 -0.02 -10.79 32.61
N ASP A 363 -0.19 -11.98 32.05
CA ASP A 363 0.13 -13.25 32.68
C ASP A 363 1.17 -14.01 31.84
N GLU A 364 1.59 -15.18 32.31
CA GLU A 364 2.61 -16.02 31.66
C GLU A 364 2.25 -16.36 30.20
N GLN A 365 0.97 -16.64 29.93
CA GLN A 365 0.50 -16.94 28.58
C GLN A 365 0.70 -15.76 27.62
N VAL A 366 0.43 -14.52 28.07
CA VAL A 366 0.67 -13.34 27.23
C VAL A 366 2.16 -13.05 27.09
N TYR A 367 2.97 -13.26 28.13
CA TYR A 367 4.43 -13.12 28.03
C TYR A 367 5.03 -14.06 26.97
N ASP A 368 4.63 -15.32 26.96
CA ASP A 368 5.07 -16.29 25.96
C ASP A 368 4.66 -15.88 24.54
N ALA A 369 3.42 -15.40 24.38
CA ALA A 369 2.91 -14.92 23.10
C ALA A 369 3.64 -13.66 22.60
N ILE A 370 4.07 -12.78 23.51
CA ILE A 370 4.89 -11.61 23.16
C ILE A 370 6.24 -12.07 22.59
N GLU A 371 6.89 -13.05 23.21
CA GLU A 371 8.15 -13.61 22.70
C GLU A 371 7.97 -14.37 21.37
N GLU A 372 6.84 -15.06 21.19
CA GLU A 372 6.43 -15.65 19.92
C GLU A 372 6.30 -14.56 18.83
N GLY A 373 5.59 -13.47 19.09
CA GLY A 373 5.42 -12.35 18.16
C GLY A 373 6.74 -11.67 17.79
N LYS A 374 7.65 -11.50 18.77
CA LYS A 374 9.01 -11.00 18.52
C LYS A 374 9.78 -11.91 17.57
N LYS A 375 9.71 -13.23 17.75
CA LYS A 375 10.37 -14.22 16.88
C LYS A 375 9.80 -14.21 15.46
N VAL A 376 8.48 -14.16 15.30
CA VAL A 376 7.83 -14.07 13.98
C VAL A 376 8.30 -12.83 13.23
N HIS A 377 8.31 -11.67 13.89
CA HIS A 377 8.84 -10.45 13.31
C HIS A 377 10.33 -10.59 12.95
N GLN A 378 11.15 -11.14 13.85
CA GLN A 378 12.58 -11.31 13.60
C GLN A 378 12.85 -12.19 12.37
N THR A 379 12.11 -13.29 12.19
CA THR A 379 12.24 -14.13 10.99
C THR A 379 11.91 -13.36 9.72
N PHE A 380 10.83 -12.56 9.73
CA PHE A 380 10.48 -11.69 8.60
C PHE A 380 11.57 -10.64 8.31
N ASP A 381 12.10 -10.01 9.36
CA ASP A 381 13.13 -8.96 9.28
C ASP A 381 14.44 -9.51 8.69
N GLU A 382 14.88 -10.67 9.15
CA GLU A 382 16.13 -11.31 8.69
C GLU A 382 16.07 -11.81 7.24
N ASP A 383 14.87 -12.03 6.73
CA ASP A 383 14.61 -12.61 5.41
C ASP A 383 14.22 -11.57 4.35
N LEU A 384 13.53 -10.49 4.72
CA LEU A 384 13.21 -9.43 3.78
C LEU A 384 14.47 -8.66 3.36
N GLN A 385 14.70 -8.54 2.06
CA GLN A 385 15.75 -7.68 1.51
C GLN A 385 15.14 -6.51 0.75
N LEU A 386 15.69 -5.32 0.94
CA LEU A 386 15.21 -4.08 0.31
C LEU A 386 16.38 -3.21 -0.15
N ILE A 387 16.20 -2.56 -1.31
CA ILE A 387 16.99 -1.39 -1.71
C ILE A 387 16.07 -0.28 -2.22
N VAL A 388 16.53 0.98 -2.14
CA VAL A 388 15.77 2.17 -2.59
C VAL A 388 16.66 3.06 -3.47
N PRO A 389 16.96 2.65 -4.72
CA PRO A 389 17.79 3.44 -5.60
C PRO A 389 17.06 4.68 -6.13
N SER A 390 17.84 5.60 -6.68
CA SER A 390 17.31 6.77 -7.39
C SER A 390 18.11 6.98 -8.66
N PHE A 391 17.51 6.65 -9.80
CA PHE A 391 18.11 6.91 -11.10
C PHE A 391 18.04 8.40 -11.43
N THR A 392 19.17 9.03 -11.75
CA THR A 392 19.30 10.50 -11.86
C THR A 392 19.72 11.00 -13.25
N LYS A 393 19.84 10.13 -14.25
CA LYS A 393 20.26 10.56 -15.59
C LYS A 393 19.16 11.30 -16.34
N PHE A 394 17.90 10.96 -16.08
CA PHE A 394 16.72 11.64 -16.61
C PHE A 394 15.50 11.35 -15.73
N GLY A 395 14.41 12.10 -15.95
CA GLY A 395 13.12 11.88 -15.34
C GLY A 395 11.95 12.23 -16.27
N LYS A 396 10.87 12.72 -15.67
CA LYS A 396 9.64 13.08 -16.38
C LYS A 396 9.86 14.07 -17.52
N LEU A 397 10.69 15.09 -17.31
CA LEU A 397 10.82 16.19 -18.26
C LEU A 397 11.46 15.72 -19.56
N GLU A 398 12.44 14.81 -19.47
CA GLU A 398 13.10 14.21 -20.63
C GLU A 398 12.17 13.21 -21.33
N LEU A 399 11.51 12.31 -20.59
CA LEU A 399 10.56 11.35 -21.15
C LEU A 399 9.40 12.05 -21.89
N LYS A 400 8.92 13.17 -21.35
CA LYS A 400 7.85 13.97 -21.97
C LYS A 400 8.27 14.59 -23.32
N LYS A 401 9.54 14.96 -23.50
CA LYS A 401 10.05 15.47 -24.79
C LYS A 401 9.92 14.43 -25.90
N LEU A 402 10.06 13.15 -25.54
CA LEU A 402 9.91 12.01 -26.44
C LEU A 402 8.46 11.48 -26.52
N LYS A 403 7.50 12.18 -25.88
CA LYS A 403 6.07 11.79 -25.79
C LYS A 403 5.83 10.42 -25.14
N ILE A 404 6.74 10.02 -24.24
CA ILE A 404 6.65 8.75 -23.51
C ILE A 404 5.88 8.99 -22.22
N VAL A 405 4.95 8.08 -21.88
CA VAL A 405 4.33 8.08 -20.55
C VAL A 405 5.27 7.39 -19.57
N PRO A 406 5.75 8.09 -18.51
CA PRO A 406 6.78 7.54 -17.63
C PRO A 406 6.45 6.21 -16.96
N ASP A 407 5.17 6.01 -16.62
CA ASP A 407 4.69 4.78 -16.01
C ASP A 407 4.88 3.55 -16.93
N VAL A 408 4.36 3.64 -18.15
CA VAL A 408 4.52 2.60 -19.19
C VAL A 408 5.99 2.36 -19.52
N PHE A 409 6.81 3.41 -19.58
CA PHE A 409 8.25 3.28 -19.78
C PHE A 409 8.92 2.44 -18.70
N ILE A 410 8.61 2.70 -17.43
CA ILE A 410 9.20 1.96 -16.31
C ILE A 410 8.73 0.50 -16.34
N GLN A 411 7.46 0.22 -16.63
CA GLN A 411 6.95 -1.15 -16.78
C GLN A 411 7.66 -1.94 -17.89
N ILE A 412 7.90 -1.30 -19.05
CA ILE A 412 8.70 -1.89 -20.13
C ILE A 412 10.11 -2.23 -19.65
N CYS A 413 10.75 -1.30 -18.94
CA CYS A 413 12.11 -1.50 -18.43
C CYS A 413 12.17 -2.58 -17.34
N ILE A 414 11.14 -2.71 -16.51
CA ILE A 414 11.00 -3.78 -15.51
C ILE A 414 10.96 -5.14 -16.21
N GLN A 415 10.15 -5.31 -17.26
CA GLN A 415 10.09 -6.55 -18.03
C GLN A 415 11.42 -6.86 -18.74
N LEU A 416 12.06 -5.85 -19.34
CA LEU A 416 13.35 -6.02 -20.00
C LEU A 416 14.46 -6.40 -19.01
N ALA A 417 14.47 -5.81 -17.81
CA ALA A 417 15.41 -6.18 -16.76
C ALA A 417 15.18 -7.62 -16.29
N TYR A 418 13.92 -8.02 -16.11
CA TYR A 418 13.58 -9.37 -15.69
C TYR A 418 14.01 -10.42 -16.74
N ILE A 419 13.69 -10.22 -18.02
CA ILE A 419 14.05 -11.20 -19.07
C ILE A 419 15.57 -11.33 -19.24
N ARG A 420 16.33 -10.23 -19.08
CA ARG A 420 17.80 -10.25 -19.15
C ARG A 420 18.42 -11.07 -18.02
N LEU A 421 17.81 -11.05 -16.84
CA LEU A 421 18.28 -11.81 -15.68
C LEU A 421 17.82 -13.27 -15.68
N HIS A 422 16.56 -13.51 -16.05
CA HIS A 422 15.88 -14.79 -15.82
C HIS A 422 15.62 -15.58 -17.11
N GLY A 423 15.88 -14.98 -18.27
CA GLY A 423 15.74 -15.63 -19.58
C GLY A 423 14.30 -15.92 -20.02
N LYS A 424 13.31 -15.44 -19.27
CA LYS A 424 11.87 -15.67 -19.53
C LYS A 424 11.02 -14.47 -19.14
N PRO A 425 9.83 -14.29 -19.74
CA PRO A 425 8.88 -13.24 -19.33
C PRO A 425 8.35 -13.48 -17.90
N ALA A 426 7.86 -12.41 -17.28
CA ALA A 426 7.34 -12.43 -15.92
C ALA A 426 5.90 -11.98 -15.85
N ALA A 427 5.00 -12.87 -15.39
CA ALA A 427 3.66 -12.48 -14.97
C ALA A 427 3.74 -11.32 -13.96
N THR A 428 3.13 -10.18 -14.34
CA THR A 428 3.28 -8.92 -13.59
C THR A 428 1.94 -8.35 -13.21
N TYR A 429 1.83 -8.02 -11.93
CA TYR A 429 0.76 -7.23 -11.36
C TYR A 429 1.19 -5.77 -11.35
N GLU A 430 0.41 -4.89 -11.95
CA GLU A 430 0.49 -3.45 -11.74
C GLU A 430 -0.86 -2.92 -11.21
N THR A 431 -0.81 -2.07 -10.19
CA THR A 431 -2.02 -1.47 -9.62
C THR A 431 -2.64 -0.44 -10.57
N ALA A 432 -3.88 -0.68 -11.00
CA ALA A 432 -4.69 0.31 -11.70
C ALA A 432 -5.79 0.84 -10.78
N THR A 433 -5.83 2.16 -10.53
CA THR A 433 -6.86 2.73 -9.66
C THR A 433 -8.22 2.81 -10.34
N THR A 434 -9.28 2.34 -9.67
CA THR A 434 -10.68 2.42 -10.14
C THR A 434 -11.48 3.48 -9.41
N ARG A 435 -10.81 4.40 -8.68
CA ARG A 435 -11.43 5.46 -7.87
C ARG A 435 -12.35 6.41 -8.65
N LYS A 436 -12.42 6.35 -9.98
CA LYS A 436 -13.45 7.10 -10.72
C LYS A 436 -14.87 6.51 -10.57
N TYR A 437 -14.98 5.31 -10.01
CA TYR A 437 -16.25 4.67 -9.64
C TYR A 437 -16.50 4.79 -8.14
N PHE A 438 -17.76 4.66 -7.73
CA PHE A 438 -18.19 4.66 -6.34
C PHE A 438 -17.44 3.59 -5.53
N HIS A 439 -16.77 4.00 -4.46
CA HIS A 439 -15.95 3.13 -3.60
C HIS A 439 -14.87 2.33 -4.37
N GLY A 440 -14.46 2.81 -5.54
CA GLY A 440 -13.46 2.13 -6.36
C GLY A 440 -12.10 2.07 -5.66
N ARG A 441 -11.49 0.87 -5.63
CA ARG A 441 -10.11 0.65 -5.17
C ARG A 441 -9.20 0.41 -6.35
N THR A 442 -8.99 -0.85 -6.70
CA THR A 442 -7.99 -1.28 -7.67
C THR A 442 -8.51 -2.37 -8.61
N GLU A 443 -7.94 -2.38 -9.81
CA GLU A 443 -7.92 -3.49 -10.76
C GLU A 443 -6.44 -3.88 -10.98
N THR A 444 -6.21 -5.10 -11.47
CA THR A 444 -4.88 -5.54 -11.93
C THR A 444 -4.67 -5.15 -13.39
N CYS A 445 -3.60 -4.43 -13.67
CA CYS A 445 -3.04 -4.28 -15.01
C CYS A 445 -1.96 -5.36 -15.20
N ARG A 446 -2.22 -6.35 -16.06
CA ARG A 446 -1.27 -7.43 -16.36
C ARG A 446 -0.26 -6.98 -17.42
N THR A 447 0.81 -6.30 -17.01
CA THR A 447 1.71 -5.60 -17.96
C THR A 447 2.53 -6.52 -18.85
N CYS A 448 2.71 -7.78 -18.48
CA CYS A 448 3.33 -8.79 -19.34
C CYS A 448 2.36 -9.19 -20.46
N THR A 449 2.48 -8.56 -21.62
CA THR A 449 1.69 -8.83 -22.83
C THR A 449 2.55 -9.43 -23.94
N PRO A 450 1.96 -10.05 -24.97
CA PRO A 450 2.72 -10.58 -26.10
C PRO A 450 3.56 -9.53 -26.82
N GLU A 451 3.07 -8.29 -26.93
CA GLU A 451 3.81 -7.19 -27.55
C GLU A 451 5.05 -6.80 -26.73
N LEU A 452 4.93 -6.77 -25.40
CA LEU A 452 6.06 -6.47 -24.53
C LEU A 452 7.05 -7.64 -24.50
N GLU A 453 6.58 -8.88 -24.47
CA GLU A 453 7.43 -10.07 -24.57
C GLU A 453 8.24 -10.06 -25.87
N ALA A 454 7.60 -9.81 -27.02
CA ALA A 454 8.29 -9.75 -28.31
C ALA A 454 9.36 -8.65 -28.36
N PHE A 455 9.07 -7.46 -27.82
CA PHE A 455 10.07 -6.41 -27.67
C PHE A 455 11.24 -6.87 -26.78
N CYS A 456 10.93 -7.41 -25.60
CA CYS A 456 11.90 -7.85 -24.62
C CYS A 456 12.83 -8.94 -25.17
N GLU A 457 12.28 -9.92 -25.90
CA GLU A 457 13.04 -10.99 -26.55
C GLU A 457 13.99 -10.44 -27.63
N ALA A 458 13.53 -9.50 -28.45
CA ALA A 458 14.36 -8.84 -29.46
C ALA A 458 15.45 -7.94 -28.84
N ALA A 459 15.16 -7.33 -27.68
CA ALA A 459 16.05 -6.37 -27.01
C ALA A 459 17.00 -7.00 -25.96
N LYS A 460 16.78 -8.25 -25.53
CA LYS A 460 17.58 -8.87 -24.45
C LYS A 460 19.04 -9.07 -24.83
N SER A 461 19.32 -9.30 -26.11
CA SER A 461 20.66 -9.58 -26.66
C SER A 461 21.15 -8.51 -27.64
N SER A 462 20.38 -7.46 -27.91
CA SER A 462 20.78 -6.41 -28.84
C SER A 462 21.65 -5.37 -28.16
N ASP A 463 22.87 -5.19 -28.68
CA ASP A 463 23.71 -4.04 -28.37
C ASP A 463 23.39 -2.83 -29.27
N ASN A 464 22.52 -3.01 -30.28
CA ASN A 464 22.14 -1.99 -31.25
C ASN A 464 20.80 -1.34 -30.88
N ASN A 465 20.88 -0.20 -30.18
CA ASN A 465 19.71 0.61 -29.81
C ASN A 465 19.04 1.35 -31.00
N ASN A 466 19.55 1.18 -32.23
CA ASN A 466 19.01 1.82 -33.43
C ASN A 466 18.37 0.82 -34.41
N ASP A 467 18.17 -0.45 -34.02
CA ASP A 467 17.50 -1.42 -34.88
C ASP A 467 16.03 -1.02 -35.12
N PRO A 468 15.62 -0.75 -36.39
CA PRO A 468 14.26 -0.31 -36.70
C PRO A 468 13.18 -1.31 -36.27
N VAL A 469 13.45 -2.62 -36.32
CA VAL A 469 12.48 -3.67 -35.95
C VAL A 469 12.27 -3.66 -34.43
N VAL A 470 13.35 -3.57 -33.65
CA VAL A 470 13.27 -3.49 -32.18
C VAL A 470 12.53 -2.23 -31.74
N ILE A 471 12.76 -1.10 -32.43
CA ILE A 471 12.06 0.18 -32.14
C ILE A 471 10.57 0.09 -32.46
N GLU A 472 10.19 -0.62 -33.52
CA GLU A 472 8.78 -0.85 -33.85
C GLU A 472 8.08 -1.70 -32.79
N LEU A 473 8.72 -2.79 -32.35
CA LEU A 473 8.23 -3.62 -31.24
C LEU A 473 8.10 -2.83 -29.94
N LEU A 474 9.08 -1.97 -29.61
CA LEU A 474 9.02 -1.09 -28.45
C LEU A 474 7.79 -0.17 -28.47
N ARG A 475 7.46 0.40 -29.65
CA ARG A 475 6.30 1.27 -29.80
C ARG A 475 5.00 0.49 -29.66
N ALA A 476 4.92 -0.71 -30.24
CA ALA A 476 3.76 -1.59 -30.07
C ALA A 476 3.53 -1.95 -28.59
N ALA A 477 4.60 -2.30 -27.87
CA ALA A 477 4.55 -2.58 -26.43
C ALA A 477 4.08 -1.36 -25.61
N HIS A 478 4.60 -0.16 -25.93
CA HIS A 478 4.19 1.08 -25.28
C HIS A 478 2.71 1.41 -25.52
N ASP A 479 2.24 1.32 -26.76
CA ASP A 479 0.85 1.62 -27.11
C ASP A 479 -0.12 0.60 -26.49
N LYS A 480 0.27 -0.68 -26.44
CA LYS A 480 -0.46 -1.73 -25.72
C LYS A 480 -0.54 -1.41 -24.23
N GLY A 481 0.57 -1.05 -23.58
CA GLY A 481 0.60 -0.69 -22.17
C GLY A 481 -0.33 0.48 -21.82
N LEU A 482 -0.36 1.51 -22.67
CA LEU A 482 -1.30 2.64 -22.52
C LEU A 482 -2.77 2.20 -22.61
N ALA A 483 -3.09 1.37 -23.59
CA ALA A 483 -4.45 0.85 -23.77
C ALA A 483 -4.87 -0.03 -22.59
N LEU A 484 -3.96 -0.87 -22.10
CA LEU A 484 -4.20 -1.79 -21.00
C LEU A 484 -4.44 -1.08 -19.68
N MET A 485 -3.58 -0.12 -19.30
CA MET A 485 -3.74 0.66 -18.07
C MET A 485 -5.04 1.47 -18.08
N ARG A 486 -5.39 2.08 -19.23
CA ARG A 486 -6.68 2.76 -19.41
C ARG A 486 -7.83 1.80 -19.19
N ALA A 487 -7.82 0.64 -19.85
CA ALA A 487 -8.90 -0.32 -19.74
C ALA A 487 -9.06 -0.88 -18.32
N SER A 488 -7.94 -1.12 -17.62
CA SER A 488 -7.93 -1.61 -16.23
C SER A 488 -8.50 -0.55 -15.28
N SER A 489 -8.05 0.71 -15.40
CA SER A 489 -8.59 1.84 -14.64
C SER A 489 -10.08 2.11 -14.97
N ASP A 490 -10.52 1.72 -16.17
CA ASP A 490 -11.91 1.77 -16.63
C ASP A 490 -12.79 0.61 -16.12
N GLY A 491 -12.29 -0.22 -15.19
CA GLY A 491 -13.04 -1.37 -14.67
C GLY A 491 -13.30 -2.44 -15.73
N LYS A 492 -12.47 -2.47 -16.80
CA LYS A 492 -12.54 -3.47 -17.87
C LYS A 492 -11.38 -4.45 -17.80
N GLY A 493 -10.69 -4.58 -16.66
CA GLY A 493 -9.69 -5.63 -16.45
C GLY A 493 -10.33 -7.02 -16.40
N CYS A 494 -9.50 -8.06 -16.21
CA CYS A 494 -9.99 -9.43 -16.09
C CYS A 494 -9.96 -9.94 -14.64
N ASP A 495 -8.96 -9.57 -13.85
CA ASP A 495 -8.67 -10.20 -12.55
C ASP A 495 -9.81 -10.06 -11.54
N ARG A 496 -10.34 -8.86 -11.29
CA ARG A 496 -11.44 -8.70 -10.30
C ARG A 496 -12.74 -9.38 -10.76
N HIS A 497 -12.98 -9.43 -12.07
CA HIS A 497 -14.13 -10.13 -12.61
C HIS A 497 -14.00 -11.65 -12.43
N LEU A 498 -12.86 -12.24 -12.82
CA LEU A 498 -12.57 -13.67 -12.63
C LEU A 498 -12.62 -14.07 -11.15
N PHE A 499 -12.03 -13.25 -10.28
CA PHE A 499 -12.09 -13.43 -8.83
C PHE A 499 -13.54 -13.50 -8.31
N ALA A 500 -14.42 -12.61 -8.77
CA ALA A 500 -15.82 -12.64 -8.35
C ALA A 500 -16.59 -13.83 -8.92
N LEU A 501 -16.30 -14.27 -10.15
CA LEU A 501 -16.90 -15.50 -10.69
C LEU A 501 -16.52 -16.74 -9.87
N ALA A 502 -15.26 -16.82 -9.38
CA ALA A 502 -14.83 -17.88 -8.47
C ALA A 502 -15.59 -17.85 -7.13
N ILE A 503 -15.83 -16.65 -6.58
CA ILE A 503 -16.62 -16.49 -5.36
C ILE A 503 -18.07 -16.91 -5.58
N VAL A 504 -18.69 -16.47 -6.68
CA VAL A 504 -20.06 -16.85 -7.03
C VAL A 504 -20.16 -18.38 -7.16
N ALA A 505 -19.20 -19.04 -7.81
CA ALA A 505 -19.19 -20.51 -7.89
C ALA A 505 -19.22 -21.16 -6.49
N LYS A 506 -18.35 -20.67 -5.59
CA LYS A 506 -18.26 -21.16 -4.20
C LYS A 506 -19.53 -20.91 -3.40
N GLU A 507 -20.11 -19.70 -3.47
CA GLU A 507 -21.35 -19.35 -2.77
C GLU A 507 -22.56 -20.16 -3.26
N GLN A 508 -22.51 -20.64 -4.51
CA GLN A 508 -23.53 -21.51 -5.09
C GLN A 508 -23.31 -23.00 -4.78
N GLY A 509 -22.28 -23.34 -4.00
CA GLY A 509 -21.93 -24.72 -3.67
C GLY A 509 -21.46 -25.54 -4.89
N LEU A 510 -20.99 -24.86 -5.94
CA LEU A 510 -20.49 -25.50 -7.15
C LEU A 510 -19.00 -25.85 -6.98
N SER A 511 -18.56 -26.87 -7.71
CA SER A 511 -17.12 -27.07 -7.93
C SER A 511 -16.54 -25.86 -8.64
N LEU A 512 -15.29 -25.53 -8.32
CA LEU A 512 -14.60 -24.44 -8.99
C LEU A 512 -14.42 -24.79 -10.49
N PRO A 513 -14.77 -23.89 -11.42
CA PRO A 513 -14.60 -24.12 -12.86
C PRO A 513 -13.18 -24.52 -13.24
N ALA A 514 -13.03 -25.35 -14.28
CA ALA A 514 -11.74 -25.86 -14.74
C ALA A 514 -10.72 -24.74 -15.03
N LEU A 515 -11.21 -23.58 -15.50
CA LEU A 515 -10.43 -22.35 -15.71
C LEU A 515 -9.53 -21.97 -14.53
N PHE A 516 -10.02 -22.09 -13.30
CA PHE A 516 -9.29 -21.65 -12.11
C PHE A 516 -8.31 -22.70 -11.57
N SER A 517 -8.45 -23.95 -12.03
CA SER A 517 -7.51 -25.05 -11.74
C SER A 517 -6.50 -25.29 -12.86
N ASP A 518 -6.63 -24.57 -13.98
CA ASP A 518 -5.67 -24.59 -15.07
C ASP A 518 -4.29 -24.11 -14.55
N PRO A 519 -3.20 -24.88 -14.75
CA PRO A 519 -1.85 -24.43 -14.40
C PRO A 519 -1.50 -23.04 -14.96
N MET A 520 -2.05 -22.66 -16.11
CA MET A 520 -1.84 -21.32 -16.69
C MET A 520 -2.49 -20.20 -15.90
N PHE A 521 -3.52 -20.47 -15.10
CA PHE A 521 -4.13 -19.48 -14.22
C PHE A 521 -3.09 -18.96 -13.21
N GLU A 522 -2.36 -19.87 -12.55
CA GLU A 522 -1.29 -19.49 -11.60
C GLU A 522 -0.01 -19.02 -12.31
N LYS A 523 0.41 -19.67 -13.41
CA LYS A 523 1.62 -19.28 -14.15
C LYS A 523 1.51 -17.86 -14.76
N SER A 524 0.29 -17.43 -15.09
CA SER A 524 0.00 -16.03 -15.52
C SER A 524 -0.24 -15.07 -14.35
N GLY A 525 -0.10 -15.51 -13.10
CA GLY A 525 -0.12 -14.69 -11.89
C GLY A 525 -1.41 -14.78 -11.04
N GLY A 526 -2.43 -15.50 -11.51
CA GLY A 526 -3.66 -15.73 -10.75
C GLY A 526 -3.40 -16.37 -9.38
N ASN A 527 -4.36 -16.25 -8.45
CA ASN A 527 -4.23 -16.70 -7.06
C ASN A 527 -3.05 -16.07 -6.29
N GLY A 528 -2.64 -14.85 -6.66
CA GLY A 528 -1.53 -14.16 -6.01
C GLY A 528 -0.17 -14.77 -6.34
N LYS A 529 0.02 -15.20 -7.60
CA LYS A 529 1.26 -15.83 -8.07
C LYS A 529 2.09 -14.93 -8.99
N PHE A 530 1.87 -13.62 -8.94
CA PHE A 530 2.65 -12.66 -9.70
C PHE A 530 4.09 -12.58 -9.17
N VAL A 531 5.06 -12.96 -10.00
CA VAL A 531 6.50 -12.86 -9.69
C VAL A 531 6.99 -11.41 -9.69
N LEU A 532 6.26 -10.50 -10.33
CA LEU A 532 6.49 -9.06 -10.24
C LEU A 532 5.22 -8.39 -9.68
N SER A 533 5.32 -7.91 -8.43
CA SER A 533 4.26 -7.13 -7.78
C SER A 533 4.65 -5.66 -7.81
N THR A 534 3.95 -4.86 -8.63
CA THR A 534 4.37 -3.50 -8.94
C THR A 534 3.28 -2.45 -8.71
N SER A 535 3.70 -1.22 -8.43
CA SER A 535 2.80 -0.08 -8.38
C SER A 535 3.51 1.24 -8.64
N PHE A 536 2.87 2.08 -9.44
CA PHE A 536 3.22 3.48 -9.58
C PHE A 536 2.64 4.30 -8.41
N VAL A 537 3.52 4.93 -7.63
CA VAL A 537 3.15 5.79 -6.48
C VAL A 537 2.81 7.22 -6.93
N GLY A 538 2.97 7.51 -8.22
CA GLY A 538 2.63 8.79 -8.84
C GLY A 538 3.81 9.75 -8.93
N TYR A 539 3.48 11.04 -9.01
CA TYR A 539 4.43 12.15 -9.17
C TYR A 539 4.69 12.92 -7.87
N PHE A 540 4.32 12.32 -6.74
CA PHE A 540 4.19 12.98 -5.45
C PHE A 540 5.41 12.73 -4.55
N ASN A 541 5.50 13.46 -3.45
CA ASN A 541 6.64 13.40 -2.52
C ASN A 541 6.57 12.22 -1.54
N CYS A 542 6.16 11.05 -2.05
CA CYS A 542 5.96 9.82 -1.31
C CYS A 542 6.57 8.65 -2.06
N SER A 543 7.18 7.72 -1.33
CA SER A 543 7.57 6.40 -1.80
C SER A 543 6.71 5.35 -1.10
N GLY A 544 6.44 4.25 -1.78
CA GLY A 544 5.65 3.12 -1.28
C GLY A 544 6.34 1.80 -1.58
N GLY A 545 5.89 0.73 -0.94
CA GLY A 545 6.49 -0.59 -1.10
C GLY A 545 5.71 -1.65 -0.34
N VAL A 546 5.78 -2.90 -0.82
CA VAL A 546 5.31 -4.10 -0.11
C VAL A 546 6.35 -5.21 -0.23
N PRO A 547 6.32 -6.25 0.63
CA PRO A 547 7.10 -7.46 0.41
C PRO A 547 6.70 -8.16 -0.91
N PRO A 548 7.56 -9.02 -1.49
CA PRO A 548 7.19 -9.79 -2.68
C PRO A 548 5.95 -10.65 -2.45
N MET A 549 5.12 -10.80 -3.48
CA MET A 549 3.88 -11.59 -3.40
C MET A 549 4.12 -13.10 -3.32
N VAL A 550 5.26 -13.56 -3.84
CA VAL A 550 5.72 -14.95 -3.85
C VAL A 550 7.21 -15.03 -3.51
N ASP A 551 7.65 -16.18 -3.00
CA ASP A 551 9.04 -16.43 -2.57
C ASP A 551 10.06 -16.09 -3.67
N ASN A 552 9.77 -16.49 -4.91
CA ASN A 552 10.63 -16.24 -6.07
C ASN A 552 10.28 -14.96 -6.84
N GLY A 553 9.69 -13.96 -6.16
CA GLY A 553 9.22 -12.73 -6.76
C GLY A 553 9.93 -11.47 -6.28
N TYR A 554 9.54 -10.35 -6.87
CA TYR A 554 9.99 -9.01 -6.52
C TYR A 554 8.80 -8.11 -6.19
N GLY A 555 8.93 -7.25 -5.19
CA GLY A 555 8.09 -6.06 -5.05
C GLY A 555 8.80 -4.85 -5.64
N ILE A 556 8.21 -4.18 -6.63
CA ILE A 556 8.84 -3.04 -7.33
C ILE A 556 7.89 -1.84 -7.36
N PHE A 557 8.25 -0.80 -6.62
CA PHE A 557 7.42 0.39 -6.48
C PHE A 557 8.23 1.60 -6.91
N TYR A 558 7.61 2.51 -7.64
CA TYR A 558 8.34 3.62 -8.22
C TYR A 558 7.51 4.88 -8.23
N ARG A 559 8.23 6.01 -8.23
CA ARG A 559 7.67 7.34 -8.42
C ARG A 559 8.45 8.06 -9.49
N VAL A 560 7.86 9.11 -10.03
CA VAL A 560 8.47 9.87 -11.12
C VAL A 560 8.60 11.33 -10.70
N ASN A 561 9.83 11.82 -10.68
CA ASN A 561 10.12 13.24 -10.49
C ASN A 561 10.57 13.87 -11.80
N ASP A 562 10.77 15.18 -11.79
CA ASP A 562 11.15 15.93 -13.00
C ASP A 562 12.45 15.44 -13.63
N HIS A 563 13.47 15.11 -12.83
CA HIS A 563 14.81 14.70 -13.29
C HIS A 563 15.34 13.39 -12.68
N LYS A 564 14.52 12.68 -11.90
CA LYS A 564 14.91 11.40 -11.28
C LYS A 564 13.76 10.41 -11.28
N LEU A 565 14.11 9.12 -11.31
CA LEU A 565 13.19 7.99 -11.16
C LEU A 565 13.55 7.21 -9.88
N PRO A 566 13.02 7.59 -8.71
CA PRO A 566 13.21 6.81 -7.49
C PRO A 566 12.35 5.55 -7.50
N TYR A 567 12.91 4.44 -7.06
CA TYR A 567 12.21 3.16 -6.98
C TYR A 567 12.69 2.33 -5.79
N VAL A 568 11.87 1.35 -5.42
CA VAL A 568 12.10 0.40 -4.34
C VAL A 568 12.06 -0.99 -4.94
N VAL A 569 12.98 -1.85 -4.53
CA VAL A 569 13.00 -3.28 -4.90
C VAL A 569 13.07 -4.11 -3.61
N THR A 570 12.07 -4.95 -3.39
CA THR A 570 12.03 -5.96 -2.32
C THR A 570 12.20 -7.37 -2.89
N THR A 571 12.91 -8.23 -2.17
CA THR A 571 13.11 -9.66 -2.44
C THR A 571 13.18 -10.45 -1.14
N TRP A 572 13.13 -11.77 -1.21
CA TRP A 572 13.37 -12.66 -0.06
C TRP A 572 14.77 -13.24 -0.10
N LYS A 573 15.47 -13.19 1.04
CA LYS A 573 16.86 -13.66 1.18
C LYS A 573 16.95 -15.17 1.02
N HIS A 574 15.96 -15.92 1.48
CA HIS A 574 15.92 -17.38 1.35
C HIS A 574 15.79 -17.86 -0.11
N CYS A 575 15.42 -16.98 -1.05
CA CYS A 575 15.21 -17.35 -2.44
C CYS A 575 16.43 -17.03 -3.31
N ASP A 576 17.21 -18.05 -3.65
CA ASP A 576 18.41 -17.94 -4.50
C ASP A 576 18.12 -17.50 -5.96
N VAL A 577 16.85 -17.50 -6.38
CA VAL A 577 16.44 -17.01 -7.71
C VAL A 577 16.47 -15.49 -7.76
N THR A 578 16.10 -14.81 -6.68
CA THR A 578 15.89 -13.36 -6.67
C THR A 578 17.08 -12.61 -6.10
N ASN A 579 17.37 -11.43 -6.65
CA ASN A 579 18.42 -10.56 -6.13
C ASN A 579 18.09 -9.11 -6.44
N ASN A 580 17.76 -8.33 -5.40
CA ASN A 580 17.33 -6.94 -5.56
C ASN A 580 18.43 -6.04 -6.18
N LYS A 581 19.72 -6.23 -5.81
CA LYS A 581 20.84 -5.44 -6.34
C LYS A 581 21.10 -5.70 -7.81
N LEU A 582 21.09 -6.97 -8.23
CA LEU A 582 21.24 -7.34 -9.64
C LEU A 582 20.05 -6.82 -10.45
N PHE A 583 18.83 -6.93 -9.92
CA PHE A 583 17.64 -6.40 -10.57
C PHE A 583 17.72 -4.88 -10.76
N ALA A 584 18.12 -4.12 -9.73
CA ALA A 584 18.28 -2.68 -9.85
C ALA A 584 19.35 -2.29 -10.88
N ALA A 585 20.49 -2.99 -10.91
CA ALA A 585 21.54 -2.73 -11.90
C ALA A 585 21.04 -2.95 -13.33
N GLU A 586 20.33 -4.05 -13.59
CA GLU A 586 19.73 -4.32 -14.90
C GLU A 586 18.57 -3.37 -15.24
N LEU A 587 17.78 -2.94 -14.25
CA LEU A 587 16.72 -1.96 -14.45
C LEU A 587 17.27 -0.59 -14.86
N GLU A 588 18.35 -0.11 -14.23
CA GLU A 588 19.00 1.15 -14.63
C GLU A 588 19.66 1.06 -16.00
N LYS A 589 20.19 -0.11 -16.36
CA LYS A 589 20.67 -0.37 -17.72
C LYS A 589 19.50 -0.32 -18.71
N ALA A 590 18.39 -1.00 -18.42
CA ALA A 590 17.18 -0.99 -19.23
C ALA A 590 16.63 0.44 -19.42
N PHE A 591 16.62 1.28 -18.38
CA PHE A 591 16.25 2.69 -18.51
C PHE A 591 17.09 3.40 -19.58
N VAL A 592 18.41 3.24 -19.55
CA VAL A 592 19.30 3.90 -20.52
C VAL A 592 19.08 3.35 -21.94
N ASP A 593 18.97 2.03 -22.10
CA ASP A 593 18.84 1.38 -23.40
C ASP A 593 17.51 1.77 -24.08
N VAL A 594 16.39 1.61 -23.36
CA VAL A 594 15.05 1.93 -23.88
C VAL A 594 14.92 3.42 -24.19
N PHE A 595 15.49 4.30 -23.34
CA PHE A 595 15.49 5.73 -23.61
C PHE A 595 16.18 6.07 -24.95
N LYS A 596 17.37 5.50 -25.20
CA LYS A 596 18.09 5.69 -26.46
C LYS A 596 17.31 5.17 -27.69
N MET A 597 16.61 4.05 -27.54
CA MET A 597 15.76 3.51 -28.62
C MET A 597 14.62 4.47 -29.00
N PHE A 598 14.10 5.26 -28.05
CA PHE A 598 13.12 6.31 -28.36
C PHE A 598 13.74 7.57 -28.99
N GLU A 599 15.00 7.91 -28.66
CA GLU A 599 15.70 9.06 -29.23
C GLU A 599 16.04 8.89 -30.72
N SER A 600 16.38 7.67 -31.16
CA SER A 600 16.90 7.35 -32.50
C SER A 600 16.01 7.74 -33.69
N LYS A 601 14.73 8.07 -33.45
CA LYS A 601 13.76 8.51 -34.48
C LYS A 601 13.36 9.99 -34.36
N SER A 602 14.01 10.76 -33.48
CA SER A 602 13.81 12.22 -33.36
C SER A 602 14.74 13.03 -34.28
N GLN A 603 15.42 12.38 -35.23
CA GLN A 603 16.18 13.02 -36.32
C GLN A 603 15.44 12.88 -37.64
#